data_AF-A0A8J7B7A6-F1
#
_entry.id   AF-A0A8J7B7A6-F1
#
_cell.length_a   1.000
_cell.length_b   1.000
_cell.length_c   1.000
_cell.angle_alpha   90.00
_cell.angle_beta   90.00
_cell.angle_gamma   90.00
#
_symmetry.space_group_name_H-M   'P 1'
#
loop_
_entity.id
_entity.type
_entity.pdbx_description
1 polymer ?
#
loop_
_entity_poly.entity_id
_entity_poly.type
_entity_poly.pdbx_seq_one_letter_code
_entity_poly.pdbx_strand_id
1 'polypeptide(L)'
;MSNLTQITAQSTVGDLPLSDFQVSPSTLGEVVAHQFNRRSDIPGVIITNDSQVLGMISRQEFNKQMENSKRRTRFLHCSIKHFLSTQQEPIGFLQLSDTEKIDIAIRKALSRPSNKIYDPIAIAFNDPSLPDFKAFFLLDFQTLLLAQSQLMGSLNQEVDRQRLEMKNCVQKFHQKQRKIREYKKLLEIQKTMIQERNLLLETQQIELLEQAKEISQFNLRLIRIRKLLTGDGKNSFSKIFSGVNSICQTTTQVIGIGRSLSHELKTIRETSKLIEEVSRQVKHLAVQAVIVANHASSELSGFSPIASEIGKLVGQTFEAAGKTQHVADRFRARLEELTESAYTGTTVARSLVGEIERSENVLSELERLVQLERSAMIPEIGEESEEEINSLEKRKTLVRKIAQAETTLSELKRSVRRNQPDSLIEKIRRTLKHHKQYE
;
A
#
# COMPACT_ATOMS: atom_id res chain seq x y z
N MET A 1 -68.33 24.86 31.58
CA MET A 1 -67.36 23.78 31.27
C MET A 1 -65.99 24.43 31.24
N SER A 2 -65.38 24.60 32.41
CA SER A 2 -64.08 25.24 32.53
C SER A 2 -63.01 24.34 31.90
N ASN A 3 -62.19 24.91 31.02
CA ASN A 3 -61.20 24.21 30.20
C ASN A 3 -60.12 23.53 31.06
N LEU A 4 -60.13 22.19 31.12
CA LEU A 4 -59.08 21.36 31.74
C LEU A 4 -57.82 21.24 30.84
N THR A 5 -57.49 22.25 30.03
CA THR A 5 -56.76 22.01 28.77
C THR A 5 -55.26 21.76 28.86
N GLN A 6 -54.61 21.77 30.02
CA GLN A 6 -53.16 21.49 30.13
C GLN A 6 -52.78 20.86 31.48
N ILE A 7 -53.28 19.65 31.77
CA ILE A 7 -52.89 18.91 32.98
C ILE A 7 -51.63 18.08 32.68
N THR A 8 -50.59 18.26 33.49
CA THR A 8 -49.29 17.55 33.40
C THR A 8 -49.02 16.75 34.66
N ALA A 9 -48.03 15.86 34.66
CA ALA A 9 -47.68 15.05 35.84
C ALA A 9 -47.28 15.87 37.10
N GLN A 10 -47.07 17.18 36.97
CA GLN A 10 -46.81 18.09 38.09
C GLN A 10 -48.03 18.92 38.50
N SER A 11 -49.15 18.79 37.79
CA SER A 11 -50.37 19.51 38.12
C SER A 11 -50.93 19.09 39.48
N THR A 12 -51.45 20.08 40.17
CA THR A 12 -51.98 20.02 41.53
C THR A 12 -53.48 20.25 41.53
N VAL A 13 -54.13 20.01 42.66
CA VAL A 13 -55.56 20.29 42.82
C VAL A 13 -55.89 21.78 42.72
N GLY A 14 -54.93 22.66 42.98
CA GLY A 14 -55.06 24.10 42.79
C GLY A 14 -55.17 24.54 41.32
N ASP A 15 -54.67 23.72 40.38
CA ASP A 15 -54.74 23.98 38.94
C ASP A 15 -56.10 23.60 38.32
N LEU A 16 -56.99 23.00 39.11
CA LEU A 16 -58.30 22.55 38.66
C LEU A 16 -59.36 23.67 38.77
N PRO A 17 -60.47 23.58 38.04
CA PRO A 17 -61.62 24.46 38.26
C PRO A 17 -62.18 24.32 39.68
N LEU A 18 -62.11 25.39 40.47
CA LEU A 18 -62.58 25.44 41.86
C LEU A 18 -63.79 26.38 42.01
N SER A 19 -64.68 26.06 42.96
CA SER A 19 -65.86 26.86 43.29
C SER A 19 -65.70 27.61 44.61
N ASP A 20 -66.08 28.87 44.64
CA ASP A 20 -65.87 29.82 45.73
C ASP A 20 -67.16 30.07 46.54
N PHE A 21 -67.77 29.03 47.11
CA PHE A 21 -69.01 29.20 47.87
C PHE A 21 -68.83 28.96 49.37
N GLN A 22 -68.73 30.06 50.12
CA GLN A 22 -68.56 30.07 51.57
C GLN A 22 -69.63 30.92 52.27
N VAL A 23 -70.07 30.50 53.45
CA VAL A 23 -71.08 31.23 54.25
C VAL A 23 -70.74 31.21 55.75
N SER A 24 -71.18 32.25 56.47
CA SER A 24 -71.07 32.28 57.94
C SER A 24 -72.04 31.29 58.60
N PRO A 25 -71.72 30.68 59.75
CA PRO A 25 -72.61 29.78 60.47
C PRO A 25 -74.00 30.33 60.80
N SER A 26 -74.17 31.66 60.90
CA SER A 26 -75.47 32.32 61.14
C SER A 26 -76.33 32.47 59.89
N THR A 27 -75.78 32.20 58.71
CA THR A 27 -76.49 32.32 57.41
C THR A 27 -77.70 31.40 57.37
N LEU A 28 -78.85 31.92 56.97
CA LEU A 28 -80.08 31.13 56.87
C LEU A 28 -80.02 30.10 55.74
N GLY A 29 -80.61 28.92 55.96
CA GLY A 29 -80.69 27.85 54.95
C GLY A 29 -81.35 28.31 53.64
N GLU A 30 -82.28 29.27 53.69
CA GLU A 30 -82.90 29.88 52.51
C GLU A 30 -81.89 30.57 51.57
N VAL A 31 -80.88 31.27 52.13
CA VAL A 31 -79.85 31.96 51.34
C VAL A 31 -78.99 30.94 50.60
N VAL A 32 -78.64 29.83 51.26
CA VAL A 32 -77.90 28.72 50.65
C VAL A 32 -78.73 28.03 49.56
N ALA A 33 -80.03 27.78 49.81
CA ALA A 33 -80.94 27.18 48.83
C ALA A 33 -81.07 28.05 47.57
N HIS A 34 -81.22 29.36 47.75
CA HIS A 34 -81.31 30.29 46.63
C HIS A 34 -80.01 30.34 45.80
N GLN A 35 -78.85 30.26 46.45
CA GLN A 35 -77.56 30.19 45.74
C GLN A 35 -77.40 28.89 44.95
N PHE A 36 -77.75 27.73 45.52
CA PHE A 36 -77.74 26.48 44.76
C PHE A 36 -78.70 26.48 43.57
N ASN A 37 -79.86 27.15 43.69
CA ASN A 37 -80.80 27.28 42.57
C ASN A 37 -80.28 28.18 41.46
N ARG A 38 -79.57 29.28 41.80
CA ARG A 38 -79.00 30.21 40.82
C ARG A 38 -77.76 29.66 40.12
N ARG A 39 -76.93 28.91 40.84
CA ARG A 39 -75.63 28.41 40.37
C ARG A 39 -75.64 26.88 40.37
N SER A 40 -75.84 26.28 39.20
CA SER A 40 -75.82 24.82 39.03
C SER A 40 -74.41 24.22 39.09
N ASP A 41 -73.39 25.05 38.91
CA ASP A 41 -71.96 24.73 38.90
C ASP A 41 -71.37 24.49 40.30
N ILE A 42 -72.00 25.01 41.36
CA ILE A 42 -71.49 24.88 42.71
C ILE A 42 -71.79 23.46 43.26
N PRO A 43 -70.78 22.71 43.69
CA PRO A 43 -70.95 21.34 44.18
C PRO A 43 -71.35 21.23 45.66
N GLY A 44 -71.21 22.31 46.44
CA GLY A 44 -71.54 22.35 47.86
C GLY A 44 -71.30 23.73 48.47
N VAL A 45 -71.38 23.83 49.80
CA VAL A 45 -71.10 25.07 50.55
C VAL A 45 -70.12 24.79 51.69
N ILE A 46 -69.17 25.70 51.88
CA ILE A 46 -68.23 25.68 53.02
C ILE A 46 -68.77 26.63 54.09
N ILE A 47 -68.76 26.19 55.34
CA ILE A 47 -69.16 27.01 56.49
C ILE A 47 -67.92 27.43 57.24
N THR A 48 -67.68 28.74 57.31
CA THR A 48 -66.46 29.32 57.89
C THR A 48 -66.77 30.29 59.02
N ASN A 49 -65.93 30.30 60.06
CA ASN A 49 -65.97 31.27 61.15
C ASN A 49 -64.53 31.70 61.45
N ASP A 50 -64.24 33.01 61.43
CA ASP A 50 -62.93 33.59 61.78
C ASP A 50 -61.74 32.83 61.15
N SER A 51 -61.79 32.60 59.83
CA SER A 51 -60.78 31.88 59.04
C SER A 51 -60.62 30.38 59.31
N GLN A 52 -61.53 29.76 60.07
CA GLN A 52 -61.60 28.31 60.27
C GLN A 52 -62.79 27.70 59.56
N VAL A 53 -62.59 26.53 58.93
CA VAL A 53 -63.68 25.74 58.34
C VAL A 53 -64.34 24.92 59.43
N LEU A 54 -65.62 25.20 59.71
CA LEU A 54 -66.42 24.44 60.67
C LEU A 54 -67.05 23.19 60.05
N GLY A 55 -67.25 23.19 58.73
CA GLY A 55 -67.82 22.07 58.01
C GLY A 55 -68.10 22.38 56.56
N MET A 56 -68.45 21.34 55.81
CA MET A 56 -68.85 21.44 54.41
C MET A 56 -70.15 20.64 54.22
N ILE A 57 -71.08 21.19 53.44
CA ILE A 57 -72.31 20.50 53.05
C ILE A 57 -72.30 20.35 51.53
N SER A 58 -72.35 19.11 51.03
CA SER A 58 -72.50 18.88 49.61
C SER A 58 -73.89 19.27 49.13
N ARG A 59 -74.01 19.67 47.86
CA ARG A 59 -75.31 19.97 47.25
C ARG A 59 -76.26 18.77 47.34
N GLN A 60 -75.73 17.55 47.22
CA GLN A 60 -76.51 16.32 47.34
C GLN A 60 -77.10 16.17 48.74
N GLU A 61 -76.29 16.33 49.79
CA GLU A 61 -76.77 16.26 51.18
C GLU A 61 -77.76 17.38 51.50
N PHE A 62 -77.52 18.59 51.00
CA PHE A 62 -78.45 19.70 51.15
C PHE A 62 -79.81 19.38 50.51
N ASN A 63 -79.82 18.90 49.27
CA ASN A 63 -81.03 18.55 48.55
C ASN A 63 -81.80 17.41 49.23
N LYS A 64 -81.09 16.37 49.72
CA LYS A 64 -81.68 15.26 50.47
C LYS A 64 -82.46 15.73 51.71
N GLN A 65 -81.99 16.78 52.40
CA GLN A 65 -82.74 17.36 53.52
C GLN A 65 -83.92 18.23 53.06
N MET A 66 -83.85 18.81 51.85
CA MET A 66 -84.92 19.61 51.25
C MET A 66 -86.04 18.77 50.61
N GLU A 67 -85.81 17.49 50.32
CA GLU A 67 -86.81 16.55 49.77
C GLU A 67 -87.98 16.31 50.74
N ASN A 68 -87.77 16.41 52.06
CA ASN A 68 -88.82 16.22 53.06
C ASN A 68 -89.48 17.55 53.41
N SER A 69 -90.75 17.73 53.04
CA SER A 69 -91.51 18.99 53.21
C SER A 69 -91.53 19.54 54.64
N LYS A 70 -91.61 18.67 55.67
CA LYS A 70 -91.61 19.09 57.09
C LYS A 70 -90.23 19.55 57.55
N ARG A 71 -89.16 18.94 57.01
CA ARG A 71 -87.77 19.31 57.32
C ARG A 71 -87.36 20.57 56.57
N ARG A 72 -87.78 20.71 55.31
CA ARG A 72 -87.52 21.86 54.45
C ARG A 72 -87.94 23.18 55.11
N THR A 73 -89.20 23.32 55.52
CA THR A 73 -89.69 24.57 56.13
C THR A 73 -88.92 24.92 57.40
N ARG A 74 -88.55 23.92 58.21
CA ARG A 74 -87.75 24.15 59.41
C ARG A 74 -86.32 24.58 59.07
N PHE A 75 -85.67 23.89 58.13
CA PHE A 75 -84.28 24.14 57.80
C PHE A 75 -84.05 25.46 57.05
N LEU A 76 -84.99 25.90 56.23
CA LEU A 76 -84.86 27.17 55.49
C LEU A 76 -84.81 28.39 56.44
N HIS A 77 -85.55 28.33 57.55
CA HIS A 77 -85.60 29.40 58.55
C HIS A 77 -84.57 29.27 59.68
N CYS A 78 -83.75 28.21 59.68
CA CYS A 78 -82.68 28.02 60.64
C CYS A 78 -81.33 28.45 60.06
N SER A 79 -80.40 28.81 60.95
CA SER A 79 -78.99 29.01 60.60
C SER A 79 -78.37 27.72 60.06
N ILE A 80 -77.49 27.83 59.06
CA ILE A 80 -76.81 26.69 58.44
C ILE A 80 -75.97 25.87 59.44
N LYS A 81 -75.52 26.49 60.54
CA LYS A 81 -74.89 25.80 61.67
C LYS A 81 -75.76 24.67 62.24
N HIS A 82 -77.08 24.83 62.24
CA HIS A 82 -78.00 23.80 62.75
C HIS A 82 -77.88 22.51 61.94
N PHE A 83 -77.64 22.63 60.63
CA PHE A 83 -77.43 21.48 59.73
C PHE A 83 -76.22 20.65 60.13
N LEU A 84 -75.12 21.29 60.54
CA LEU A 84 -73.92 20.62 61.03
C LEU A 84 -74.19 19.86 62.34
N SER A 85 -75.02 20.42 63.22
CA SER A 85 -75.34 19.82 64.54
C SER A 85 -76.36 18.68 64.51
N THR A 86 -77.18 18.59 63.45
CA THR A 86 -78.26 17.59 63.34
C THR A 86 -77.84 16.24 62.76
N GLN A 87 -76.57 16.09 62.37
CA GLN A 87 -76.04 14.86 61.75
C GLN A 87 -75.51 13.92 62.86
N GLN A 88 -75.81 12.62 62.74
CA GLN A 88 -75.43 11.60 63.74
C GLN A 88 -73.95 11.18 63.65
N GLU A 89 -73.27 11.47 62.55
CA GLU A 89 -71.83 11.24 62.37
C GLU A 89 -71.10 12.59 62.26
N PRO A 90 -69.91 12.74 62.87
CA PRO A 90 -69.09 13.93 62.68
C PRO A 90 -68.79 14.08 61.19
N ILE A 91 -69.15 15.23 60.62
CA ILE A 91 -68.99 15.53 59.19
C ILE A 91 -67.49 15.66 58.89
N GLY A 92 -66.83 14.53 58.66
CA GLY A 92 -65.49 14.49 58.12
C GLY A 92 -65.55 14.87 56.65
N PHE A 93 -65.34 16.15 56.33
CA PHE A 93 -65.06 16.56 54.97
C PHE A 93 -63.55 16.43 54.73
N LEU A 94 -63.15 16.05 53.51
CA LEU A 94 -61.73 16.02 53.17
C LEU A 94 -61.28 17.43 52.83
N GLN A 95 -60.26 17.87 53.55
CA GLN A 95 -59.54 19.10 53.25
C GLN A 95 -58.16 18.74 52.68
N LEU A 96 -57.80 19.33 51.54
CA LEU A 96 -56.48 19.19 50.91
C LEU A 96 -55.82 20.57 50.77
N SER A 97 -54.49 20.59 50.67
CA SER A 97 -53.79 21.80 50.23
C SER A 97 -53.95 21.95 48.72
N ASP A 98 -53.98 23.19 48.25
CA ASP A 98 -53.85 23.56 46.85
C ASP A 98 -52.65 22.89 46.14
N THR A 99 -51.52 22.74 46.83
CA THR A 99 -50.30 22.11 46.27
C THR A 99 -50.35 20.59 46.18
N GLU A 100 -51.43 19.94 46.62
CA GLU A 100 -51.55 18.48 46.58
C GLU A 100 -51.63 17.98 45.13
N LYS A 101 -50.85 16.95 44.78
CA LYS A 101 -50.89 16.37 43.43
C LYS A 101 -52.21 15.67 43.16
N ILE A 102 -52.68 15.76 41.91
CA ILE A 102 -53.96 15.17 41.46
C ILE A 102 -54.03 13.66 41.76
N ASP A 103 -52.94 12.93 41.54
CA ASP A 103 -52.89 11.48 41.77
C ASP A 103 -53.00 11.11 43.26
N ILE A 104 -52.44 11.94 44.15
CA ILE A 104 -52.57 11.75 45.61
C ILE A 104 -53.98 12.16 46.05
N ALA A 105 -54.49 13.28 45.55
CA ALA A 105 -55.81 13.79 45.86
C ALA A 105 -56.91 12.79 45.50
N ILE A 106 -56.84 12.12 44.33
CA ILE A 106 -57.83 11.12 43.95
C ILE A 106 -57.75 9.88 44.86
N ARG A 107 -56.56 9.44 45.25
CA ARG A 107 -56.41 8.33 46.22
C ARG A 107 -57.01 8.70 47.58
N LYS A 108 -56.76 9.91 48.08
CA LYS A 108 -57.36 10.40 49.34
C LYS A 108 -58.89 10.52 49.23
N ALA A 109 -59.41 10.96 48.09
CA ALA A 109 -60.85 11.06 47.85
C ALA A 109 -61.56 9.69 47.74
N LEU A 110 -60.94 8.72 47.06
CA LEU A 110 -61.45 7.35 46.93
C LEU A 110 -61.33 6.53 48.22
N SER A 111 -60.47 6.94 49.16
CA SER A 111 -60.31 6.28 50.47
C SER A 111 -61.42 6.63 51.47
N ARG A 112 -62.35 7.51 51.08
CA ARG A 112 -63.51 7.89 51.89
C ARG A 112 -64.55 6.76 51.94
N PRO A 113 -65.42 6.72 52.97
CA PRO A 113 -66.54 5.79 52.99
C PRO A 113 -67.45 5.98 51.77
N SER A 114 -68.09 4.90 51.31
CA SER A 114 -68.80 4.83 50.02
C SER A 114 -69.91 5.86 49.84
N ASN A 115 -70.52 6.32 50.94
CA ASN A 115 -71.52 7.39 50.99
C ASN A 115 -70.95 8.81 50.82
N LYS A 116 -69.62 8.97 50.82
CA LYS A 116 -68.90 10.28 50.82
C LYS A 116 -67.82 10.41 49.75
N ILE A 117 -67.62 9.39 48.90
CA ILE A 117 -66.63 9.41 47.81
C ILE A 117 -66.92 10.55 46.83
N TYR A 118 -68.19 10.74 46.47
CA TYR A 118 -68.62 11.75 45.50
C TYR A 118 -68.83 13.15 46.09
N ASP A 119 -68.72 13.30 47.42
CA ASP A 119 -68.83 14.61 48.05
C ASP A 119 -67.65 15.51 47.61
N PRO A 120 -67.87 16.82 47.42
CA PRO A 120 -66.82 17.75 47.04
C PRO A 120 -65.68 17.79 48.07
N ILE A 121 -64.54 18.30 47.62
CA ILE A 121 -63.31 18.38 48.42
C ILE A 121 -63.07 19.85 48.76
N ALA A 122 -62.79 20.15 50.03
CA ALA A 122 -62.35 21.48 50.41
C ALA A 122 -60.86 21.62 50.10
N ILE A 123 -60.50 22.65 49.34
CA ILE A 123 -59.12 23.00 49.01
C ILE A 123 -58.76 24.24 49.82
N ALA A 124 -57.72 24.13 50.64
CA ALA A 124 -57.17 25.24 51.40
C ALA A 124 -55.96 25.81 50.65
N PHE A 125 -56.02 27.10 50.34
CA PHE A 125 -54.90 27.87 49.86
C PHE A 125 -54.25 28.55 51.04
N ASN A 126 -52.97 28.26 51.24
CA ASN A 126 -52.15 28.90 52.25
C ASN A 126 -51.05 29.69 51.53
N ASP A 127 -51.09 31.02 51.62
CA ASP A 127 -49.98 31.85 51.15
C ASP A 127 -48.89 31.87 52.23
N PRO A 128 -47.66 31.43 51.94
CA PRO A 128 -46.55 31.50 52.90
C PRO A 128 -46.26 32.92 53.42
N SER A 129 -46.66 33.93 52.65
CA SER A 129 -46.43 35.36 52.94
C SER A 129 -47.48 35.95 53.88
N LEU A 130 -48.64 35.30 54.01
CA LEU A 130 -49.78 35.74 54.82
C LEU A 130 -50.31 34.57 55.67
N PRO A 131 -49.59 34.14 56.72
CA PRO A 131 -49.91 32.94 57.50
C PRO A 131 -51.28 33.00 58.22
N ASP A 132 -51.79 34.20 58.47
CA ASP A 132 -53.08 34.42 59.13
C ASP A 132 -54.27 34.39 58.15
N PHE A 133 -54.02 34.34 56.84
CA PHE A 133 -55.07 34.32 55.82
C PHE A 133 -55.15 32.95 55.13
N LYS A 134 -56.33 32.33 55.16
CA LYS A 134 -56.61 31.08 54.48
C LYS A 134 -57.83 31.23 53.58
N ALA A 135 -57.66 30.94 52.30
CA ALA A 135 -58.77 30.90 51.36
C ALA A 135 -59.21 29.44 51.14
N PHE A 136 -60.52 29.21 51.09
CA PHE A 136 -61.09 27.88 50.92
C PHE A 136 -61.95 27.81 49.66
N PHE A 137 -61.78 26.75 48.89
CA PHE A 137 -62.56 26.51 47.68
C PHE A 137 -63.05 25.07 47.63
N LEU A 138 -64.04 24.81 46.79
CA LEU A 138 -64.59 23.49 46.57
C LEU A 138 -64.12 22.93 45.24
N LEU A 139 -63.54 21.74 45.30
CA LEU A 139 -63.26 20.92 44.13
C LEU A 139 -64.34 19.86 43.99
N ASP A 140 -64.98 19.83 42.83
CA ASP A 140 -65.90 18.77 42.46
C ASP A 140 -65.15 17.46 42.16
N PHE A 141 -65.68 16.34 42.66
CA PHE A 141 -65.03 15.03 42.50
C PHE A 141 -65.01 14.57 41.04
N GLN A 142 -66.04 14.90 40.24
CA GLN A 142 -66.05 14.58 38.81
C GLN A 142 -64.93 15.33 38.07
N THR A 143 -64.68 16.59 38.44
CA THR A 143 -63.57 17.38 37.91
C THR A 143 -62.21 16.73 38.23
N LEU A 144 -62.02 16.24 39.45
CA LEU A 144 -60.81 15.51 39.85
C LEU A 144 -60.63 14.19 39.07
N LEU A 145 -61.70 13.43 38.82
CA LEU A 145 -61.66 12.19 38.03
C LEU A 145 -61.31 12.44 36.55
N LEU A 146 -61.91 13.47 35.94
CA LEU A 146 -61.60 13.86 34.57
C LEU A 146 -60.13 14.25 34.42
N ALA A 147 -59.62 15.02 35.38
CA ALA A 147 -58.21 15.39 35.44
C ALA A 147 -57.28 14.16 35.52
N GLN A 148 -57.60 13.18 36.38
CA GLN A 148 -56.84 11.93 36.49
C GLN A 148 -56.87 11.10 35.20
N SER A 149 -58.01 11.04 34.50
CA SER A 149 -58.14 10.31 33.24
C SER A 149 -57.28 10.91 32.13
N GLN A 150 -57.28 12.24 31.99
CA GLN A 150 -56.45 12.95 31.01
C GLN A 150 -54.95 12.79 31.26
N LEU A 151 -54.55 12.81 32.54
CA LEU A 151 -53.17 12.51 32.95
C LEU A 151 -52.73 11.12 32.50
N MET A 152 -53.55 10.11 32.77
CA MET A 152 -53.23 8.72 32.42
C MET A 152 -53.16 8.51 30.91
N GLY A 153 -54.07 9.13 30.15
CA GLY A 153 -54.05 9.10 28.69
C GLY A 153 -52.75 9.68 28.11
N SER A 154 -52.33 10.84 28.60
CA SER A 154 -51.10 11.51 28.16
C SER A 154 -49.85 10.71 28.53
N LEU A 155 -49.81 10.12 29.73
CA LEU A 155 -48.71 9.27 30.18
C LEU A 155 -48.56 8.02 29.33
N ASN A 156 -49.67 7.35 29.00
CA ASN A 156 -49.65 6.16 28.15
C ASN A 156 -49.14 6.47 26.74
N GLN A 157 -49.57 7.59 26.15
CA GLN A 157 -49.07 8.04 24.85
C GLN A 157 -47.56 8.28 24.87
N GLU A 158 -47.05 8.89 25.94
CA GLU A 158 -45.61 9.11 26.12
C GLU A 158 -44.84 7.79 26.22
N VAL A 159 -45.35 6.85 27.00
CA VAL A 159 -44.74 5.51 27.14
C VAL A 159 -44.70 4.78 25.80
N ASP A 160 -45.76 4.83 25.01
CA ASP A 160 -45.80 4.18 23.70
C ASP A 160 -44.86 4.84 22.69
N ARG A 161 -44.74 6.18 22.74
CA ARG A 161 -43.73 6.92 21.96
C ARG A 161 -42.32 6.45 22.30
N GLN A 162 -41.98 6.39 23.59
CA GLN A 162 -40.66 5.94 24.05
C GLN A 162 -40.38 4.47 23.67
N ARG A 163 -41.39 3.59 23.74
CA ARG A 163 -41.28 2.19 23.29
C ARG A 163 -40.96 2.09 21.80
N LEU A 164 -41.61 2.91 20.97
CA LEU A 164 -41.35 2.93 19.52
C LEU A 164 -39.94 3.45 19.21
N GLU A 165 -39.51 4.51 19.87
CA GLU A 165 -38.15 5.05 19.75
C GLU A 165 -37.10 4.03 20.16
N MET A 166 -37.31 3.34 21.29
CA MET A 166 -36.43 2.27 21.75
C MET A 166 -36.33 1.14 20.72
N LYS A 167 -37.47 0.69 20.17
CA LYS A 167 -37.49 -0.35 19.14
C LYS A 167 -36.70 0.07 17.89
N ASN A 168 -36.86 1.31 17.46
CA ASN A 168 -36.10 1.87 16.33
C ASN A 168 -34.59 1.97 16.63
N CYS A 169 -34.23 2.37 17.85
CA CYS A 169 -32.84 2.44 18.30
C CYS A 169 -32.18 1.06 18.29
N VAL A 170 -32.85 0.05 18.85
CA VAL A 170 -32.39 -1.35 18.88
C VAL A 170 -32.20 -1.89 17.46
N GLN A 171 -33.12 -1.62 16.54
CA GLN A 171 -32.98 -2.04 15.13
C GLN A 171 -31.76 -1.38 14.46
N LYS A 172 -31.59 -0.07 14.62
CA LYS A 172 -30.41 0.66 14.09
C LYS A 172 -29.10 0.13 14.68
N PHE A 173 -29.09 -0.16 15.99
CA PHE A 173 -27.94 -0.75 16.66
C PHE A 173 -27.57 -2.11 16.07
N HIS A 174 -28.54 -3.01 15.89
CA HIS A 174 -28.31 -4.31 15.27
C HIS A 174 -27.81 -4.21 13.83
N GLN A 175 -28.36 -3.28 13.02
CA GLN A 175 -27.87 -3.03 11.66
C GLN A 175 -26.40 -2.58 11.66
N LYS A 176 -26.04 -1.61 12.51
CA LYS A 176 -24.65 -1.16 12.65
C LYS A 176 -23.74 -2.30 13.12
N GLN A 177 -24.21 -3.12 14.07
CA GLN A 177 -23.46 -4.27 14.58
C GLN A 177 -23.21 -5.33 13.50
N ARG A 178 -24.17 -5.57 12.59
CA ARG A 178 -23.99 -6.45 11.43
C ARG A 178 -22.93 -5.91 10.47
N LYS A 179 -23.03 -4.62 10.08
CA LYS A 179 -22.04 -3.97 9.22
C LYS A 179 -20.62 -4.03 9.81
N ILE A 180 -20.46 -3.81 11.11
CA ILE A 180 -19.16 -3.92 11.78
C ILE A 180 -18.61 -5.35 11.68
N ARG A 181 -19.44 -6.39 11.81
CA ARG A 181 -19.00 -7.79 11.65
C ARG A 181 -18.56 -8.08 10.21
N GLU A 182 -19.27 -7.54 9.23
CA GLU A 182 -18.93 -7.67 7.80
C GLU A 182 -17.59 -6.98 7.50
N TYR A 183 -17.42 -5.71 7.91
CA TYR A 183 -16.16 -5.00 7.75
C TYR A 183 -15.00 -5.69 8.46
N LYS A 184 -15.23 -6.25 9.66
CA LYS A 184 -14.20 -7.02 10.34
C LYS A 184 -13.76 -8.24 9.52
N LYS A 185 -14.70 -8.99 8.92
CA LYS A 185 -14.35 -10.15 8.07
C LYS A 185 -13.55 -9.71 6.84
N LEU A 186 -13.97 -8.64 6.17
CA LEU A 186 -13.26 -8.09 5.00
C LEU A 186 -11.85 -7.64 5.36
N LEU A 187 -11.68 -6.98 6.52
CA LEU A 187 -10.38 -6.52 6.98
C LEU A 187 -9.44 -7.68 7.30
N GLU A 188 -9.94 -8.77 7.92
CA GLU A 188 -9.14 -9.98 8.14
C GLU A 188 -8.69 -10.62 6.82
N ILE A 189 -9.61 -10.73 5.83
CA ILE A 189 -9.27 -11.24 4.49
C ILE A 189 -8.23 -10.35 3.80
N GLN A 190 -8.35 -9.03 3.90
CA GLN A 190 -7.33 -8.13 3.36
C GLN A 190 -5.98 -8.26 4.08
N LYS A 191 -5.99 -8.42 5.41
CA LYS A 191 -4.77 -8.63 6.20
C LYS A 191 -4.05 -9.90 5.76
N THR A 192 -4.77 -11.01 5.57
CA THR A 192 -4.16 -12.27 5.09
C THR A 192 -3.62 -12.13 3.67
N MET A 193 -4.37 -11.51 2.74
CA MET A 193 -3.88 -11.27 1.37
C MET A 193 -2.61 -10.40 1.34
N ILE A 194 -2.52 -9.37 2.19
CA ILE A 194 -1.32 -8.54 2.28
C ILE A 194 -0.14 -9.35 2.84
N GLN A 195 -0.37 -10.21 3.84
CA GLN A 195 0.67 -11.07 4.39
C GLN A 195 1.21 -12.07 3.35
N GLU A 196 0.33 -12.72 2.60
CA GLU A 196 0.72 -13.64 1.51
C GLU A 196 1.50 -12.92 0.41
N ARG A 197 1.04 -11.73 0.00
CA ARG A 197 1.75 -10.91 -1.00
C ARG A 197 3.13 -10.47 -0.51
N ASN A 198 3.27 -10.11 0.76
CA ASN A 198 4.56 -9.73 1.32
C ASN A 198 5.54 -10.91 1.34
N LEU A 199 5.08 -12.12 1.68
CA LEU A 199 5.90 -13.33 1.63
C LEU A 199 6.38 -13.65 0.20
N LEU A 200 5.48 -13.49 -0.79
CA LEU A 200 5.85 -13.66 -2.19
C LEU A 200 6.88 -12.62 -2.64
N LEU A 201 6.70 -11.36 -2.24
CA LEU A 201 7.65 -10.28 -2.55
C LEU A 201 9.03 -10.52 -1.93
N GLU A 202 9.09 -10.99 -0.68
CA GLU A 202 10.37 -11.39 -0.04
C GLU A 202 11.06 -12.52 -0.83
N THR A 203 10.28 -13.51 -1.28
CA THR A 203 10.81 -14.62 -2.10
C THR A 203 11.35 -14.12 -3.45
N GLN A 204 10.61 -13.25 -4.13
CA GLN A 204 11.04 -12.63 -5.39
C GLN A 204 12.28 -11.75 -5.21
N GLN A 205 12.39 -11.02 -4.09
CA GLN A 205 13.55 -10.20 -3.79
C GLN A 205 14.81 -11.04 -3.60
N ILE A 206 14.70 -12.19 -2.92
CA ILE A 206 15.81 -13.13 -2.75
C ILE A 206 16.24 -13.69 -4.12
N GLU A 207 15.29 -14.09 -4.97
CA GLU A 207 15.59 -14.62 -6.30
C GLU A 207 16.28 -13.57 -7.19
N LEU A 208 15.81 -12.32 -7.19
CA LEU A 208 16.44 -11.23 -7.93
C LEU A 208 17.87 -10.93 -7.44
N LEU A 209 18.10 -10.99 -6.12
CA LEU A 209 19.45 -10.83 -5.56
C LEU A 209 20.39 -11.96 -5.99
N GLU A 210 19.89 -13.20 -6.03
CA GLU A 210 20.65 -14.35 -6.49
C GLU A 210 20.98 -14.23 -7.99
N GLN A 211 20.02 -13.84 -8.82
CA GLN A 211 20.24 -13.56 -10.24
C GLN A 211 21.24 -12.41 -10.46
N ALA A 212 21.13 -11.31 -9.70
CA ALA A 212 22.07 -10.20 -9.78
C ALA A 212 23.50 -10.63 -9.41
N LYS A 213 23.63 -11.51 -8.41
CA LYS A 213 24.92 -12.11 -8.01
C LYS A 213 25.49 -13.00 -9.11
N GLU A 214 24.67 -13.83 -9.75
CA GLU A 214 25.08 -14.66 -10.89
C GLU A 214 25.55 -13.80 -12.08
N ILE A 215 24.80 -12.76 -12.43
CA ILE A 215 25.16 -11.81 -13.50
C ILE A 215 26.50 -11.13 -13.17
N SER A 216 26.70 -10.69 -11.93
CA SER A 216 27.96 -10.09 -11.48
C SER A 216 29.15 -11.07 -11.60
N GLN A 217 28.96 -12.33 -11.19
CA GLN A 217 29.97 -13.37 -11.35
C GLN A 217 30.28 -13.65 -12.83
N PHE A 218 29.26 -13.70 -13.68
CA PHE A 218 29.42 -13.89 -15.11
C PHE A 218 30.19 -12.74 -15.76
N ASN A 219 29.87 -11.50 -15.39
CA ASN A 219 30.58 -10.31 -15.85
C ASN A 219 32.06 -10.32 -15.44
N LEU A 220 32.36 -10.70 -14.19
CA LEU A 220 33.75 -10.87 -13.74
C LEU A 220 34.50 -11.94 -14.56
N ARG A 221 33.83 -13.05 -14.89
CA ARG A 221 34.39 -14.11 -15.71
C ARG A 221 34.64 -13.63 -17.15
N LEU A 222 33.71 -12.88 -17.74
CA LEU A 222 33.86 -12.27 -19.05
C LEU A 222 35.05 -11.30 -19.10
N ILE A 223 35.21 -10.45 -18.08
CA ILE A 223 36.36 -9.55 -17.96
C ILE A 223 37.67 -10.35 -17.94
N ARG A 224 37.73 -11.47 -17.21
CA ARG A 224 38.93 -12.32 -17.14
C ARG A 224 39.24 -12.97 -18.49
N ILE A 225 38.25 -13.58 -19.14
CA ILE A 225 38.41 -14.19 -20.47
C ILE A 225 38.86 -13.14 -21.48
N ARG A 226 38.25 -11.95 -21.47
CA ARG A 226 38.59 -10.86 -22.39
C ARG A 226 40.03 -10.36 -22.19
N LYS A 227 40.50 -10.22 -20.95
CA LYS A 227 41.90 -9.85 -20.65
C LYS A 227 42.89 -10.87 -21.21
N LEU A 228 42.62 -12.17 -21.01
CA LEU A 228 43.45 -13.24 -21.56
C LEU A 228 43.44 -13.20 -23.09
N LEU A 229 42.25 -13.11 -23.70
CA LEU A 229 42.09 -13.06 -25.16
C LEU A 229 42.83 -11.86 -25.79
N THR A 230 42.79 -10.70 -25.14
CA THR A 230 43.44 -9.48 -25.63
C THR A 230 44.96 -9.56 -25.49
N GLY A 231 45.46 -10.04 -24.35
CA GLY A 231 46.90 -10.20 -24.11
C GLY A 231 47.53 -11.27 -25.02
N ASP A 232 46.94 -12.45 -25.06
CA ASP A 232 47.41 -13.56 -25.89
C ASP A 232 47.23 -13.26 -27.39
N GLY A 233 46.14 -12.57 -27.75
CA GLY A 233 45.86 -12.11 -29.11
C GLY A 233 46.93 -11.15 -29.62
N LYS A 234 47.22 -10.06 -28.90
CA LYS A 234 48.27 -9.09 -29.27
C LYS A 234 49.64 -9.77 -29.40
N ASN A 235 49.99 -10.64 -28.46
CA ASN A 235 51.26 -11.36 -28.51
C ASN A 235 51.35 -12.29 -29.74
N SER A 236 50.27 -13.00 -30.06
CA SER A 236 50.21 -13.88 -31.22
C SER A 236 50.29 -13.10 -32.53
N PHE A 237 49.56 -11.99 -32.66
CA PHE A 237 49.62 -11.13 -33.84
C PHE A 237 51.00 -10.51 -34.04
N SER A 238 51.64 -10.04 -32.97
CA SER A 238 53.02 -9.52 -33.03
C SER A 238 54.02 -10.57 -33.53
N LYS A 239 53.93 -11.81 -33.05
CA LYS A 239 54.77 -12.92 -33.53
C LYS A 239 54.51 -13.22 -35.00
N ILE A 240 53.25 -13.30 -35.42
CA ILE A 240 52.91 -13.53 -36.84
C ILE A 240 53.45 -12.38 -37.69
N PHE A 241 53.29 -11.12 -37.28
CA PHE A 241 53.79 -9.96 -38.00
C PHE A 241 55.31 -10.03 -38.20
N SER A 242 56.07 -10.35 -37.14
CA SER A 242 57.52 -10.52 -37.25
C SER A 242 57.91 -11.64 -38.22
N GLY A 243 57.18 -12.76 -38.20
CA GLY A 243 57.41 -13.90 -39.10
C GLY A 243 57.09 -13.56 -40.55
N VAL A 244 55.95 -12.91 -40.81
CA VAL A 244 55.54 -12.48 -42.15
C VAL A 244 56.51 -11.43 -42.71
N ASN A 245 56.99 -10.50 -41.89
CA ASN A 245 57.98 -9.52 -42.34
C ASN A 245 59.33 -10.18 -42.68
N SER A 246 59.72 -11.20 -41.92
CA SER A 246 60.91 -12.02 -42.19
C SER A 246 60.76 -12.80 -43.49
N ILE A 247 59.57 -13.35 -43.77
CA ILE A 247 59.24 -13.97 -45.06
C ILE A 247 59.39 -12.95 -46.19
N CYS A 248 58.73 -11.78 -46.11
CA CYS A 248 58.84 -10.73 -47.13
C CYS A 248 60.30 -10.35 -47.42
N GLN A 249 61.13 -10.20 -46.39
CA GLN A 249 62.57 -9.90 -46.55
C GLN A 249 63.30 -11.04 -47.25
N THR A 250 63.10 -12.29 -46.80
CA THR A 250 63.76 -13.48 -47.36
C THR A 250 63.36 -13.67 -48.83
N THR A 251 62.08 -13.51 -49.14
CA THR A 251 61.58 -13.64 -50.51
C THR A 251 62.09 -12.52 -51.41
N THR A 252 62.24 -11.30 -50.90
CA THR A 252 62.88 -10.20 -51.62
C THR A 252 64.36 -10.50 -51.91
N GLN A 253 65.08 -11.09 -50.95
CA GLN A 253 66.45 -11.56 -51.14
C GLN A 253 66.52 -12.68 -52.19
N VAL A 254 65.61 -13.65 -52.18
CA VAL A 254 65.53 -14.72 -53.20
C VAL A 254 65.33 -14.13 -54.60
N ILE A 255 64.44 -13.14 -54.75
CA ILE A 255 64.26 -12.44 -56.03
C ILE A 255 65.55 -11.72 -56.44
N GLY A 256 66.25 -11.08 -55.50
CA GLY A 256 67.53 -10.41 -55.74
C GLY A 256 68.62 -11.38 -56.22
N ILE A 257 68.80 -12.50 -55.51
CA ILE A 257 69.74 -13.58 -55.89
C ILE A 257 69.36 -14.16 -57.25
N GLY A 258 68.06 -14.39 -57.49
CA GLY A 258 67.58 -14.92 -58.76
C GLY A 258 67.91 -14.02 -59.95
N ARG A 259 67.78 -12.69 -59.79
CA ARG A 259 68.20 -11.72 -60.82
C ARG A 259 69.72 -11.73 -61.05
N SER A 260 70.52 -11.82 -59.99
CA SER A 260 71.98 -11.90 -60.11
C SER A 260 72.40 -13.16 -60.87
N LEU A 261 71.84 -14.31 -60.51
CA LEU A 261 72.16 -15.59 -61.14
C LEU A 261 71.69 -15.63 -62.61
N SER A 262 70.56 -14.99 -62.93
CA SER A 262 70.11 -14.81 -64.31
C SER A 262 71.11 -13.99 -65.14
N HIS A 263 71.73 -12.95 -64.54
CA HIS A 263 72.77 -12.16 -65.19
C HIS A 263 74.06 -12.99 -65.41
N GLU A 264 74.51 -13.74 -64.40
CA GLU A 264 75.69 -14.63 -64.52
C GLU A 264 75.50 -15.70 -65.60
N LEU A 265 74.30 -16.31 -65.68
CA LEU A 265 73.98 -17.28 -66.73
C LEU A 265 74.01 -16.66 -68.13
N LYS A 266 73.63 -15.39 -68.28
CA LYS A 266 73.76 -14.68 -69.55
C LYS A 266 75.23 -14.60 -69.99
N THR A 267 76.14 -14.33 -69.06
CA THR A 267 77.59 -14.31 -69.32
C THR A 267 78.11 -15.70 -69.70
N ILE A 268 77.71 -16.76 -68.97
CA ILE A 268 78.07 -18.16 -69.31
C ILE A 268 77.61 -18.51 -70.73
N ARG A 269 76.42 -18.06 -71.11
CA ARG A 269 75.87 -18.25 -72.45
C ARG A 269 76.72 -17.58 -73.54
N GLU A 270 77.09 -16.32 -73.31
CA GLU A 270 77.94 -15.55 -74.23
C GLU A 270 79.32 -16.19 -74.37
N THR A 271 79.93 -16.64 -73.27
CA THR A 271 81.22 -17.36 -73.31
C THR A 271 81.12 -18.72 -74.00
N SER A 272 80.05 -19.50 -73.79
CA SER A 272 79.84 -20.79 -74.46
C SER A 272 79.70 -20.61 -75.97
N LYS A 273 78.98 -19.57 -76.41
CA LYS A 273 78.86 -19.21 -77.83
C LYS A 273 80.21 -18.81 -78.45
N LEU A 274 81.03 -18.07 -77.71
CA LEU A 274 82.38 -17.71 -78.15
C LEU A 274 83.27 -18.97 -78.28
N ILE A 275 83.19 -19.90 -77.32
CA ILE A 275 83.92 -21.17 -77.36
C ILE A 275 83.48 -22.00 -78.57
N GLU A 276 82.18 -22.06 -78.88
CA GLU A 276 81.67 -22.73 -80.07
C GLU A 276 82.23 -22.12 -81.36
N GLU A 277 82.30 -20.78 -81.44
CA GLU A 277 82.85 -20.07 -82.60
C GLU A 277 84.34 -20.32 -82.78
N VAL A 278 85.13 -20.18 -81.72
CA VAL A 278 86.57 -20.48 -81.71
C VAL A 278 86.81 -21.94 -82.05
N SER A 279 86.05 -22.87 -81.45
CA SER A 279 86.17 -24.30 -81.75
C SER A 279 85.88 -24.59 -83.21
N ARG A 280 84.90 -23.93 -83.82
CA ARG A 280 84.62 -24.07 -85.26
C ARG A 280 85.81 -23.62 -86.12
N GLN A 281 86.42 -22.49 -85.78
CA GLN A 281 87.60 -21.95 -86.47
C GLN A 281 88.82 -22.87 -86.31
N VAL A 282 89.12 -23.33 -85.09
CA VAL A 282 90.24 -24.24 -84.83
C VAL A 282 90.02 -25.60 -85.50
N LYS A 283 88.78 -26.10 -85.56
CA LYS A 283 88.45 -27.33 -86.30
C LYS A 283 88.76 -27.17 -87.80
N HIS A 284 88.41 -26.03 -88.38
CA HIS A 284 88.72 -25.73 -89.78
C HIS A 284 90.24 -25.67 -90.02
N LEU A 285 90.99 -24.98 -89.15
CA LEU A 285 92.45 -24.93 -89.19
C LEU A 285 93.10 -26.32 -89.04
N ALA A 286 92.59 -27.15 -88.13
CA ALA A 286 93.08 -28.51 -87.93
C ALA A 286 92.87 -29.39 -89.18
N VAL A 287 91.71 -29.29 -89.83
CA VAL A 287 91.43 -29.99 -91.10
C VAL A 287 92.37 -29.49 -92.21
N GLN A 288 92.57 -28.18 -92.32
CA GLN A 288 93.53 -27.62 -93.28
C GLN A 288 94.96 -28.11 -93.02
N ALA A 289 95.38 -28.18 -91.75
CA ALA A 289 96.68 -28.69 -91.36
C ALA A 289 96.85 -30.19 -91.69
N VAL A 290 95.82 -31.02 -91.50
CA VAL A 290 95.84 -32.43 -91.94
C VAL A 290 96.00 -32.54 -93.46
N ILE A 291 95.30 -31.70 -94.24
CA ILE A 291 95.41 -31.69 -95.71
C ILE A 291 96.84 -31.32 -96.15
N VAL A 292 97.42 -30.27 -95.55
CA VAL A 292 98.80 -29.83 -95.86
C VAL A 292 99.83 -30.89 -95.43
N ALA A 293 99.67 -31.48 -94.24
CA ALA A 293 100.56 -32.53 -93.73
C ALA A 293 100.55 -33.81 -94.59
N ASN A 294 99.41 -34.15 -95.20
CA ASN A 294 99.28 -35.30 -96.10
C ASN A 294 99.78 -35.02 -97.54
N HIS A 295 100.05 -33.76 -97.91
CA HIS A 295 100.59 -33.36 -99.22
C HIS A 295 102.11 -33.09 -99.23
N ALA A 296 102.74 -32.95 -98.07
CA ALA A 296 104.18 -32.70 -97.96
C ALA A 296 105.00 -34.02 -97.91
N SER A 297 106.21 -34.01 -98.48
CA SER A 297 107.18 -35.13 -98.49
C SER A 297 107.61 -35.58 -97.08
N SER A 298 108.18 -36.78 -96.95
CA SER A 298 108.22 -37.65 -95.76
C SER A 298 108.69 -37.08 -94.40
N GLU A 299 109.22 -35.85 -94.33
CA GLU A 299 109.60 -35.20 -93.07
C GLU A 299 108.42 -34.60 -92.28
N LEU A 300 107.28 -34.29 -92.93
CA LEU A 300 106.12 -33.63 -92.29
C LEU A 300 104.97 -34.58 -91.90
N SER A 301 105.10 -35.89 -92.13
CA SER A 301 104.04 -36.88 -91.86
C SER A 301 103.68 -36.99 -90.38
N GLY A 302 104.62 -36.67 -89.48
CA GLY A 302 104.42 -36.67 -88.01
C GLY A 302 103.45 -35.59 -87.50
N PHE A 303 103.07 -34.60 -88.32
CA PHE A 303 102.12 -33.54 -87.93
C PHE A 303 100.65 -33.90 -88.18
N SER A 304 100.37 -34.89 -89.03
CA SER A 304 99.00 -35.38 -89.31
C SER A 304 98.31 -35.99 -88.06
N PRO A 305 99.00 -36.83 -87.24
CA PRO A 305 98.45 -37.28 -85.95
C PRO A 305 98.15 -36.13 -84.99
N ILE A 306 99.03 -35.11 -84.92
CA ILE A 306 98.87 -33.95 -84.06
C ILE A 306 97.64 -33.12 -84.48
N ALA A 307 97.50 -32.83 -85.77
CA ALA A 307 96.36 -32.08 -86.30
C ALA A 307 95.03 -32.86 -86.15
N SER A 308 95.06 -34.19 -86.30
CA SER A 308 93.90 -35.05 -86.01
C SER A 308 93.52 -35.03 -84.53
N GLU A 309 94.50 -35.05 -83.62
CA GLU A 309 94.25 -34.97 -82.17
C GLU A 309 93.72 -33.59 -81.77
N ILE A 310 94.23 -32.49 -82.36
CA ILE A 310 93.67 -31.13 -82.20
C ILE A 310 92.20 -31.11 -82.68
N GLY A 311 91.90 -31.68 -83.84
CA GLY A 311 90.53 -31.76 -84.36
C GLY A 311 89.58 -32.52 -83.43
N LYS A 312 90.05 -33.60 -82.80
CA LYS A 312 89.30 -34.38 -81.81
C LYS A 312 89.06 -33.60 -80.52
N LEU A 313 90.10 -32.96 -79.96
CA LEU A 313 89.99 -32.12 -78.76
C LEU A 313 89.04 -30.94 -78.97
N VAL A 314 89.09 -30.32 -80.14
CA VAL A 314 88.20 -29.23 -80.52
C VAL A 314 86.77 -29.72 -80.69
N GLY A 315 86.56 -30.91 -81.25
CA GLY A 315 85.25 -31.56 -81.30
C GLY A 315 84.66 -31.78 -79.91
N GLN A 316 85.47 -32.28 -78.97
CA GLN A 316 85.07 -32.46 -77.56
C GLN A 316 84.79 -31.11 -76.88
N THR A 317 85.56 -30.07 -77.18
CA THR A 317 85.38 -28.71 -76.64
C THR A 317 84.09 -28.07 -77.15
N PHE A 318 83.77 -28.25 -78.44
CA PHE A 318 82.52 -27.80 -79.05
C PHE A 318 81.31 -28.49 -78.41
N GLU A 319 81.37 -29.80 -78.21
CA GLU A 319 80.29 -30.56 -77.57
C GLU A 319 80.12 -30.18 -76.08
N ALA A 320 81.23 -29.95 -75.37
CA ALA A 320 81.21 -29.47 -73.99
C ALA A 320 80.58 -28.07 -73.87
N ALA A 321 80.90 -27.15 -74.79
CA ALA A 321 80.29 -25.82 -74.85
C ALA A 321 78.77 -25.89 -75.09
N GLY A 322 78.31 -26.76 -76.02
CA GLY A 322 76.89 -26.99 -76.25
C GLY A 322 76.16 -27.59 -75.03
N LYS A 323 76.81 -28.51 -74.29
CA LYS A 323 76.28 -29.04 -73.03
C LYS A 323 76.16 -27.95 -71.96
N THR A 324 77.17 -27.08 -71.82
CA THR A 324 77.16 -25.94 -70.89
C THR A 324 76.04 -24.95 -71.22
N GLN A 325 75.86 -24.64 -72.50
CA GLN A 325 74.79 -23.80 -73.02
C GLN A 325 73.39 -24.35 -72.64
N HIS A 326 73.14 -25.65 -72.88
CA HIS A 326 71.88 -26.29 -72.52
C HIS A 326 71.61 -26.30 -71.01
N VAL A 327 72.65 -26.51 -70.19
CA VAL A 327 72.52 -26.41 -68.73
C VAL A 327 72.16 -24.98 -68.33
N ALA A 328 72.80 -23.97 -68.93
CA ALA A 328 72.52 -22.57 -68.63
C ALA A 328 71.06 -22.18 -68.99
N ASP A 329 70.56 -22.62 -70.15
CA ASP A 329 69.18 -22.36 -70.57
C ASP A 329 68.16 -23.04 -69.64
N ARG A 330 68.43 -24.28 -69.20
CA ARG A 330 67.61 -24.99 -68.22
C ARG A 330 67.61 -24.29 -66.86
N PHE A 331 68.76 -23.80 -66.42
CA PHE A 331 68.91 -23.09 -65.15
C PHE A 331 68.13 -21.77 -65.16
N ARG A 332 68.12 -21.06 -66.29
CA ARG A 332 67.32 -19.84 -66.48
C ARG A 332 65.82 -20.10 -66.33
N ALA A 333 65.29 -21.15 -66.96
CA ALA A 333 63.87 -21.50 -66.83
C ALA A 333 63.48 -21.79 -65.37
N ARG A 334 64.34 -22.50 -64.62
CA ARG A 334 64.11 -22.74 -63.18
C ARG A 334 64.21 -21.47 -62.34
N LEU A 335 65.05 -20.52 -62.71
CA LEU A 335 65.13 -19.21 -62.05
C LEU A 335 63.90 -18.36 -62.27
N GLU A 336 63.30 -18.41 -63.47
CA GLU A 336 62.04 -17.75 -63.77
C GLU A 336 60.91 -18.30 -62.89
N GLU A 337 60.79 -19.63 -62.80
CA GLU A 337 59.83 -20.32 -61.92
C GLU A 337 60.06 -19.98 -60.42
N LEU A 338 61.32 -19.96 -59.97
CA LEU A 338 61.68 -19.55 -58.60
C LEU A 338 61.27 -18.09 -58.31
N THR A 339 61.48 -17.19 -59.28
CA THR A 339 61.16 -15.77 -59.13
C THR A 339 59.65 -15.55 -59.10
N GLU A 340 58.88 -16.28 -59.90
CA GLU A 340 57.43 -16.26 -59.89
C GLU A 340 56.85 -16.82 -58.58
N SER A 341 57.38 -17.95 -58.10
CA SER A 341 57.01 -18.54 -56.81
C SER A 341 57.34 -17.59 -55.65
N ALA A 342 58.50 -16.92 -55.69
CA ALA A 342 58.84 -15.89 -54.72
C ALA A 342 57.90 -14.68 -54.81
N TYR A 343 57.51 -14.25 -56.01
CA TYR A 343 56.57 -13.14 -56.16
C TYR A 343 55.20 -13.46 -55.56
N THR A 344 54.64 -14.64 -55.87
CA THR A 344 53.37 -15.11 -55.30
C THR A 344 53.46 -15.24 -53.77
N GLY A 345 54.54 -15.81 -53.23
CA GLY A 345 54.80 -15.87 -51.80
C GLY A 345 54.80 -14.49 -51.12
N THR A 346 55.38 -13.47 -51.77
CA THR A 346 55.38 -12.09 -51.27
C THR A 346 53.98 -11.48 -51.27
N THR A 347 53.16 -11.75 -52.29
CA THR A 347 51.78 -11.25 -52.35
C THR A 347 50.90 -11.86 -51.27
N VAL A 348 51.01 -13.17 -51.03
CA VAL A 348 50.29 -13.86 -49.96
C VAL A 348 50.71 -13.32 -48.60
N ALA A 349 52.01 -13.15 -48.36
CA ALA A 349 52.54 -12.57 -47.13
C ALA A 349 51.99 -11.16 -46.86
N ARG A 350 51.94 -10.28 -47.87
CA ARG A 350 51.35 -8.93 -47.73
C ARG A 350 49.85 -8.95 -47.44
N SER A 351 49.10 -9.85 -48.08
CA SER A 351 47.67 -10.01 -47.78
C SER A 351 47.46 -10.39 -46.31
N LEU A 352 48.30 -11.29 -45.79
CA LEU A 352 48.26 -11.74 -44.40
C LEU A 352 48.52 -10.59 -43.40
N VAL A 353 49.40 -9.64 -43.74
CA VAL A 353 49.59 -8.41 -42.94
C VAL A 353 48.29 -7.61 -42.83
N GLY A 354 47.57 -7.42 -43.95
CA GLY A 354 46.31 -6.69 -43.96
C GLY A 354 45.21 -7.35 -43.11
N GLU A 355 45.12 -8.68 -43.11
CA GLU A 355 44.16 -9.41 -42.26
C GLU A 355 44.53 -9.32 -40.76
N ILE A 356 45.82 -9.29 -40.42
CA ILE A 356 46.29 -9.10 -39.05
C ILE A 356 45.93 -7.70 -38.54
N GLU A 357 46.18 -6.66 -39.33
CA GLU A 357 45.84 -5.27 -38.96
C GLU A 357 44.33 -5.10 -38.69
N ARG A 358 43.48 -5.72 -39.52
CA ARG A 358 42.03 -5.75 -39.28
C ARG A 358 41.69 -6.45 -37.96
N SER A 359 42.35 -7.56 -37.68
CA SER A 359 42.12 -8.34 -36.46
C SER A 359 42.58 -7.58 -35.21
N GLU A 360 43.69 -6.83 -35.27
CA GLU A 360 44.12 -5.94 -34.18
C GLU A 360 43.16 -4.78 -33.93
N ASN A 361 42.56 -4.20 -34.98
CA ASN A 361 41.55 -3.17 -34.83
C ASN A 361 40.30 -3.69 -34.10
N VAL A 362 39.83 -4.91 -34.44
CA VAL A 362 38.71 -5.56 -33.72
C VAL A 362 39.06 -5.80 -32.26
N LEU A 363 40.29 -6.25 -31.97
CA LEU A 363 40.76 -6.49 -30.61
C LEU A 363 40.86 -5.18 -29.80
N SER A 364 41.27 -4.09 -30.45
CA SER A 364 41.37 -2.76 -29.83
C SER A 364 39.99 -2.17 -29.53
N GLU A 365 39.01 -2.38 -30.41
CA GLU A 365 37.63 -1.96 -30.13
C GLU A 365 37.01 -2.77 -28.98
N LEU A 366 37.32 -4.08 -28.91
CA LEU A 366 36.93 -4.92 -27.78
C LEU A 366 37.53 -4.41 -26.46
N GLU A 367 38.76 -3.89 -26.48
CA GLU A 367 39.42 -3.27 -25.32
C GLU A 367 38.79 -1.92 -24.94
N ARG A 368 38.40 -1.10 -25.94
CA ARG A 368 37.72 0.18 -25.70
C ARG A 368 36.36 0.01 -25.04
N LEU A 369 35.57 -0.98 -25.48
CA LEU A 369 34.27 -1.31 -24.87
C LEU A 369 34.40 -1.66 -23.38
N VAL A 370 35.52 -2.25 -22.95
CA VAL A 370 35.81 -2.51 -21.52
C VAL A 370 35.98 -1.24 -20.73
N GLN A 371 36.71 -0.27 -21.29
CA GLN A 371 37.01 0.99 -20.60
C GLN A 371 35.72 1.75 -20.29
N LEU A 372 34.76 1.71 -21.23
CA LEU A 372 33.41 2.27 -21.09
C LEU A 372 32.57 1.52 -20.05
N GLU A 373 32.51 0.18 -20.09
CA GLU A 373 31.78 -0.63 -19.09
C GLU A 373 32.32 -0.43 -17.67
N ARG A 374 33.64 -0.26 -17.52
CA ARG A 374 34.26 0.00 -16.21
C ARG A 374 33.86 1.35 -15.61
N SER A 375 33.45 2.32 -16.43
CA SER A 375 32.92 3.61 -15.98
C SER A 375 31.42 3.59 -15.68
N ALA A 376 30.68 2.68 -16.32
CA ALA A 376 29.22 2.62 -16.21
C ALA A 376 28.73 1.62 -15.14
N MET A 377 29.54 0.64 -14.73
CA MET A 377 29.09 -0.51 -13.93
C MET A 377 29.67 -0.58 -12.52
N ILE A 378 30.23 0.53 -12.00
CA ILE A 378 30.50 0.68 -10.55
C ILE A 378 29.73 1.88 -10.00
N PRO A 379 28.40 1.83 -9.89
CA PRO A 379 27.74 2.35 -8.71
C PRO A 379 27.75 1.24 -7.64
N GLU A 380 28.53 1.45 -6.59
CA GLU A 380 28.06 1.31 -5.19
C GLU A 380 27.14 0.13 -4.82
N ILE A 381 27.47 -1.12 -5.17
CA ILE A 381 26.86 -2.28 -4.49
C ILE A 381 27.29 -2.36 -3.00
N GLY A 382 28.30 -1.57 -2.60
CA GLY A 382 28.80 -1.51 -1.23
C GLY A 382 28.08 -0.55 -0.28
N GLU A 383 27.42 0.50 -0.78
CA GLU A 383 26.82 1.54 0.09
C GLU A 383 25.28 1.50 0.11
N GLU A 384 24.61 1.16 -1.00
CA GLU A 384 23.15 1.00 -1.00
C GLU A 384 22.67 -0.24 -0.22
N SER A 385 23.53 -1.24 -0.06
CA SER A 385 23.20 -2.45 0.71
C SER A 385 23.15 -2.19 2.22
N GLU A 386 23.91 -1.24 2.78
CA GLU A 386 23.80 -0.88 4.19
C GLU A 386 22.53 -0.07 4.47
N GLU A 387 22.11 0.84 3.59
CA GLU A 387 20.85 1.57 3.76
C GLU A 387 19.62 0.68 3.55
N GLU A 388 19.66 -0.27 2.61
CA GLU A 388 18.58 -1.25 2.44
C GLU A 388 18.52 -2.27 3.59
N ILE A 389 19.67 -2.73 4.12
CA ILE A 389 19.72 -3.58 5.32
C ILE A 389 19.23 -2.82 6.55
N ASN A 390 19.61 -1.54 6.70
CA ASN A 390 19.16 -0.69 7.80
C ASN A 390 17.65 -0.37 7.67
N SER A 391 17.15 -0.20 6.44
CA SER A 391 15.71 -0.08 6.12
C SER A 391 14.94 -1.36 6.41
N LEU A 392 15.53 -2.53 6.14
CA LEU A 392 14.95 -3.84 6.43
C LEU A 392 14.94 -4.11 7.95
N GLU A 393 16.00 -3.74 8.68
CA GLU A 393 16.04 -3.84 10.14
C GLU A 393 15.10 -2.83 10.82
N LYS A 394 14.95 -1.62 10.28
CA LYS A 394 13.92 -0.65 10.70
C LYS A 394 12.50 -1.20 10.45
N ARG A 395 12.26 -1.88 9.31
CA ARG A 395 10.98 -2.54 9.03
C ARG A 395 10.72 -3.72 9.96
N LYS A 396 11.70 -4.60 10.20
CA LYS A 396 11.60 -5.72 11.16
C LYS A 396 11.34 -5.24 12.59
N THR A 397 12.03 -4.18 13.02
CA THR A 397 11.79 -3.57 14.33
C THR A 397 10.42 -2.92 14.44
N LEU A 398 9.92 -2.27 13.37
CA LEU A 398 8.56 -1.73 13.34
C LEU A 398 7.50 -2.84 13.41
N VAL A 399 7.66 -3.93 12.66
CA VAL A 399 6.76 -5.10 12.70
C VAL A 399 6.75 -5.72 14.10
N ARG A 400 7.90 -5.85 14.75
CA ARG A 400 8.00 -6.34 16.14
C ARG A 400 7.28 -5.40 17.13
N LYS A 401 7.42 -4.09 16.97
CA LYS A 401 6.70 -3.09 17.79
C LYS A 401 5.20 -3.16 17.59
N ILE A 402 4.72 -3.35 16.36
CA ILE A 402 3.29 -3.53 16.06
C ILE A 402 2.76 -4.82 16.69
N ALA A 403 3.49 -5.94 16.59
CA ALA A 403 3.10 -7.20 17.24
C ALA A 403 3.02 -7.08 18.77
N GLN A 404 3.95 -6.34 19.39
CA GLN A 404 3.92 -6.01 20.82
C GLN A 404 2.75 -5.10 21.19
N ALA A 405 2.41 -4.12 20.34
CA ALA A 405 1.23 -3.27 20.52
C ALA A 405 -0.08 -4.08 20.40
N GLU A 406 -0.19 -5.02 19.45
CA GLU A 406 -1.37 -5.88 19.29
C GLU A 406 -1.56 -6.84 20.48
N THR A 407 -0.46 -7.38 21.04
CA THR A 407 -0.52 -8.23 22.26
C THR A 407 -0.91 -7.42 23.48
N THR A 408 -0.31 -6.25 23.70
CA THR A 408 -0.68 -5.37 24.82
C THR A 408 -2.11 -4.85 24.70
N LEU A 409 -2.60 -4.54 23.49
CA LEU A 409 -3.99 -4.15 23.25
C LEU A 409 -4.96 -5.32 23.55
N SER A 410 -4.55 -6.55 23.23
CA SER A 410 -5.33 -7.76 23.54
C SER A 410 -5.38 -8.06 25.04
N GLU A 411 -4.28 -7.82 25.75
CA GLU A 411 -4.21 -7.93 27.21
C GLU A 411 -5.00 -6.81 27.91
N LEU A 412 -4.93 -5.59 27.39
CA LEU A 412 -5.72 -4.45 27.88
C LEU A 412 -7.22 -4.68 27.66
N LYS A 413 -7.60 -5.27 26.53
CA LYS A 413 -8.99 -5.67 26.26
C LYS A 413 -9.45 -6.78 27.22
N ARG A 414 -8.56 -7.67 27.65
CA ARG A 414 -8.84 -8.67 28.70
C ARG A 414 -8.95 -8.04 30.08
N SER A 415 -8.15 -7.02 30.42
CA SER A 415 -8.24 -6.33 31.71
C SER A 415 -9.48 -5.43 31.81
N VAL A 416 -9.88 -4.76 30.72
CA VAL A 416 -11.13 -3.99 30.63
C VAL A 416 -12.34 -4.89 30.81
N ARG A 417 -12.32 -6.13 30.30
CA ARG A 417 -13.38 -7.12 30.56
C ARG A 417 -13.46 -7.62 32.01
N ARG A 418 -12.42 -7.38 32.83
CA ARG A 418 -12.36 -7.82 34.24
C ARG A 418 -12.67 -6.71 35.26
N ASN A 419 -13.09 -5.50 34.83
CA ASN A 419 -13.49 -4.39 35.70
C ASN A 419 -12.49 -4.06 36.83
N GLN A 420 -11.19 -3.99 36.51
CA GLN A 420 -10.15 -3.55 37.45
C GLN A 420 -9.50 -2.24 36.98
N PRO A 421 -10.05 -1.07 37.34
CA PRO A 421 -9.58 0.23 36.85
C PRO A 421 -8.18 0.61 37.35
N ASP A 422 -7.82 0.24 38.59
CA ASP A 422 -6.54 0.65 39.19
C ASP A 422 -5.32 -0.07 38.58
N SER A 423 -5.52 -1.32 38.15
CA SER A 423 -4.52 -2.11 37.41
C SER A 423 -4.24 -1.56 36.01
N LEU A 424 -5.23 -0.88 35.42
CA LEU A 424 -5.14 -0.28 34.09
C LEU A 424 -4.31 1.01 34.09
N ILE A 425 -4.50 1.87 35.08
CA ILE A 425 -3.78 3.16 35.20
C ILE A 425 -2.29 2.93 35.49
N GLU A 426 -1.96 1.99 36.36
CA GLU A 426 -0.56 1.63 36.65
C GLU A 426 0.16 1.03 35.42
N LYS A 427 -0.53 0.20 34.64
CA LYS A 427 0.06 -0.40 33.43
C LYS A 427 0.25 0.62 32.31
N ILE A 428 -0.71 1.54 32.10
CA ILE A 428 -0.56 2.66 31.16
C ILE A 428 0.64 3.54 31.55
N ARG A 429 0.82 3.82 32.84
CA ARG A 429 2.00 4.56 33.34
C ARG A 429 3.30 3.84 33.04
N ARG A 430 3.38 2.52 33.20
CA ARG A 430 4.60 1.74 32.88
C ARG A 430 4.92 1.75 31.38
N THR A 431 3.91 1.63 30.53
CA THR A 431 4.10 1.66 29.07
C THR A 431 4.57 3.04 28.59
N LEU A 432 4.05 4.12 29.19
CA LEU A 432 4.51 5.49 28.90
C LEU A 432 5.91 5.77 29.44
N LYS A 433 6.28 5.19 30.60
CA LYS A 433 7.62 5.36 31.18
C LYS A 433 8.71 4.66 30.36
N HIS A 434 8.41 3.51 29.75
CA HIS A 434 9.32 2.84 28.82
C HIS A 434 9.49 3.56 27.48
N HIS A 435 8.50 4.35 27.04
CA HIS A 435 8.66 5.20 25.85
C HIS A 435 9.62 6.38 26.08
N LYS A 436 9.78 6.85 27.33
CA LYS A 436 10.63 8.00 27.68
C LYS A 436 12.11 7.65 27.91
N GLN A 437 12.51 6.38 27.78
CA GLN A 437 13.90 5.92 27.99
C GLN A 437 14.65 5.62 26.69
N TYR A 438 14.04 5.84 25.52
CA TYR A 438 14.64 5.58 24.20
C TYR A 438 14.36 6.69 23.17
N GLU A 439 13.96 7.87 23.62
CA GLU A 439 14.31 9.14 22.95
C GLU A 439 15.64 9.62 23.54
#